data_AF-A0A6M8W436-F1
#
_entry.id   AF-A0A6M8W436-F1
#
_cell.length_a   1.000
_cell.length_b   1.000
_cell.length_c   1.000
_cell.angle_alpha   90.00
_cell.angle_beta   90.00
_cell.angle_gamma   90.00
#
_symmetry.space_group_name_H-M   'P 1'
#
loop_
_entity.id
_entity.type
_entity.pdbx_description
1 polymer ?
#
loop_
_entity_poly.entity_id
_entity_poly.type
_entity_poly.pdbx_seq_one_letter_code
_entity_poly.pdbx_strand_id
1 'polypeptide(L)'
;MNWLKDIFNCNAMPRTIASLPQQVEGRHINQICGQSVTAYSFLDYNCQIYAKRTKDMDYDIMVKYWYGSSDEGKAMIRCSVPLAEAMEIIRSYDDKETYRRVRHMPKSDHPAFEKRFVDPARQRNNVRRVQQRLTVSNPRGH
;
A
#
# COMPACT_ATOMS: atom_id res chain seq x y z
N MET A 1 3.05 29.10 -16.43
CA MET A 1 2.43 28.26 -17.48
C MET A 1 2.65 26.78 -17.15
N ASN A 2 1.74 26.15 -16.39
CA ASN A 2 1.82 24.71 -16.06
C ASN A 2 0.68 23.86 -16.66
N TRP A 3 -0.21 24.46 -17.44
CA TRP A 3 -1.41 23.79 -17.97
C TRP A 3 -1.10 22.52 -18.80
N LEU A 4 0.02 22.50 -19.53
CA LEU A 4 0.47 21.29 -20.26
C LEU A 4 0.95 20.17 -19.32
N LYS A 5 1.60 20.50 -18.20
CA LYS A 5 1.94 19.50 -17.17
C LYS A 5 0.67 18.94 -16.51
N ASP A 6 -0.34 19.79 -16.32
CA ASP A 6 -1.62 19.38 -15.74
C ASP A 6 -2.40 18.45 -16.67
N ILE A 7 -2.38 18.69 -17.99
CA ILE A 7 -3.01 17.81 -19.00
C ILE A 7 -2.29 16.45 -19.12
N PHE A 8 -0.96 16.40 -19.04
CA PHE A 8 -0.24 15.11 -19.01
C PHE A 8 -0.30 14.42 -17.63
N ASN A 9 -0.61 15.16 -16.55
CA ASN A 9 -0.99 14.60 -15.25
C ASN A 9 -2.41 13.98 -15.28
N CYS A 10 -3.23 14.27 -16.29
CA CYS A 10 -4.54 13.63 -16.52
C CYS A 10 -4.45 12.17 -17.04
N ASN A 11 -3.29 11.51 -16.95
CA ASN A 11 -3.22 10.05 -16.78
C ASN A 11 -3.79 9.64 -15.40
N ALA A 12 -4.95 10.19 -15.05
CA ALA A 12 -5.31 10.83 -13.78
C ALA A 12 -5.36 9.91 -12.56
N MET A 13 -5.24 8.60 -12.78
CA MET A 13 -5.32 7.59 -11.75
C MET A 13 -3.99 6.80 -11.68
N PRO A 14 -3.49 6.50 -10.47
CA PRO A 14 -2.23 5.79 -10.29
C PRO A 14 -2.31 4.37 -10.87
N ARG A 15 -1.29 3.90 -11.60
CA ARG A 15 -1.25 2.49 -12.05
C ARG A 15 -1.14 1.50 -10.88
N THR A 16 -0.51 1.93 -9.79
CA THR A 16 -0.34 1.13 -8.58
C THR A 16 -0.36 2.02 -7.35
N ILE A 17 -0.99 1.54 -6.29
CA ILE A 17 -1.05 2.16 -4.96
C ILE A 17 -0.64 1.09 -3.96
N ALA A 18 0.31 1.35 -3.08
CA ALA A 18 0.82 0.34 -2.17
C ALA A 18 0.87 0.83 -0.72
N SER A 19 0.75 -0.11 0.22
CA SER A 19 1.01 0.13 1.63
C SER A 19 2.51 0.13 1.91
N LEU A 20 2.90 0.47 3.14
CA LEU A 20 4.21 0.07 3.66
C LEU A 20 4.40 -1.45 3.56
N PRO A 21 5.61 -1.93 3.22
CA PRO A 21 5.98 -3.32 3.42
C PRO A 21 5.95 -3.67 4.90
N GLN A 22 5.50 -4.88 5.22
CA GLN A 22 5.42 -5.40 6.58
C GLN A 22 6.07 -6.79 6.66
N GLN A 23 6.52 -7.17 7.85
CA GLN A 23 7.00 -8.52 8.12
C GLN A 23 5.96 -9.24 8.98
N VAL A 24 5.40 -10.34 8.48
CA VAL A 24 4.32 -11.10 9.14
C VAL A 24 4.50 -12.59 8.89
N GLU A 25 4.01 -13.42 9.79
CA GLU A 25 4.01 -14.87 9.62
C GLU A 25 3.17 -15.30 8.40
N GLY A 26 3.57 -16.39 7.73
CA GLY A 26 2.87 -16.89 6.54
C GLY A 26 1.38 -17.16 6.76
N ARG A 27 0.99 -17.68 7.94
CA ARG A 27 -0.42 -17.89 8.31
C ARG A 27 -1.25 -16.62 8.28
N HIS A 28 -0.65 -15.46 8.57
CA HIS A 28 -1.35 -14.18 8.52
C HIS A 28 -1.65 -13.79 7.07
N ILE A 29 -0.73 -14.08 6.15
CA ILE A 29 -0.92 -13.85 4.71
C ILE A 29 -2.04 -14.76 4.18
N ASN A 30 -2.04 -16.03 4.59
CA ASN A 30 -3.11 -16.97 4.23
C ASN A 30 -4.49 -16.49 4.73
N GLN A 31 -4.55 -15.95 5.95
CA GLN A 31 -5.77 -15.35 6.50
C GLN A 31 -6.25 -14.14 5.69
N ILE A 32 -5.34 -13.24 5.31
CA ILE A 32 -5.67 -12.08 4.46
C ILE A 32 -6.25 -12.54 3.10
N CYS A 33 -5.67 -13.60 2.52
CA CYS A 33 -6.10 -14.14 1.24
C CYS A 33 -7.35 -15.03 1.31
N GLY A 34 -7.76 -15.49 2.50
CA GLY A 34 -8.80 -16.50 2.67
C GLY A 34 -8.44 -17.90 2.14
N GLN A 35 -7.18 -18.13 1.79
CA GLN A 35 -6.68 -19.39 1.22
C GLN A 35 -5.18 -19.55 1.50
N SER A 36 -4.67 -20.78 1.41
CA SER A 36 -3.24 -21.07 1.59
C SER A 36 -2.44 -20.63 0.37
N VAL A 37 -1.61 -19.60 0.51
CA VAL A 37 -0.75 -19.06 -0.55
C VAL A 37 0.74 -19.16 -0.23
N THR A 38 1.11 -19.20 1.05
CA THR A 38 2.50 -19.39 1.50
C THR A 38 2.78 -20.88 1.71
N ALA A 39 3.99 -21.34 1.35
CA ALA A 39 4.47 -22.68 1.64
C ALA A 39 4.72 -22.91 3.15
N TYR A 40 5.15 -21.88 3.89
CA TYR A 40 5.55 -22.00 5.30
C TYR A 40 4.70 -21.12 6.23
N SER A 41 3.72 -21.69 6.91
CA SER A 41 2.78 -20.94 7.76
C SER A 41 3.40 -20.21 8.95
N PHE A 42 4.52 -20.68 9.48
CA PHE A 42 5.13 -20.17 10.73
C PHE A 42 6.41 -19.37 10.53
N LEU A 43 6.83 -19.16 9.28
CA LEU A 43 8.00 -18.31 8.99
C LEU A 43 7.54 -16.87 8.74
N ASP A 44 8.43 -15.92 9.04
CA ASP A 44 8.20 -14.50 8.83
C ASP A 44 8.46 -14.12 7.36
N TYR A 45 7.39 -13.83 6.64
CA TYR A 45 7.43 -13.32 5.28
C TYR A 45 7.48 -11.81 5.31
N ASN A 46 8.16 -11.24 4.32
CA ASN A 46 7.85 -9.88 3.94
C ASN A 46 6.58 -9.90 3.09
N CYS A 47 5.67 -8.95 3.30
CA CYS A 47 4.55 -8.76 2.42
C CYS A 47 4.19 -7.29 2.24
N GLN A 48 3.48 -7.01 1.16
CA GLN A 48 3.01 -5.67 0.83
C GLN A 48 1.66 -5.78 0.14
N ILE A 49 0.67 -5.05 0.68
CA ILE A 49 -0.65 -4.94 0.07
C ILE A 49 -0.61 -3.82 -0.95
N TYR A 50 -1.11 -4.08 -2.15
CA TYR A 50 -1.14 -3.09 -3.22
C TYR A 50 -2.37 -3.23 -4.10
N ALA A 51 -2.83 -2.10 -4.62
CA ALA A 51 -3.86 -2.01 -5.64
C ALA A 51 -3.20 -1.83 -7.01
N LYS A 52 -3.64 -2.58 -8.01
CA LYS A 52 -3.18 -2.47 -9.41
C LYS A 52 -4.35 -2.10 -10.30
N ARG A 53 -4.21 -1.03 -11.10
CA ARG A 53 -5.25 -0.59 -12.02
C ARG A 53 -5.47 -1.59 -13.15
N THR A 54 -6.72 -1.93 -13.42
CA THR A 54 -7.17 -2.78 -14.53
C THR A 54 -7.31 -1.96 -15.82
N LYS A 55 -7.76 -2.60 -16.91
CA LYS A 55 -8.06 -1.89 -18.17
C LYS A 55 -9.29 -1.00 -18.04
N ASP A 56 -10.23 -1.39 -17.18
CA ASP A 56 -11.53 -0.73 -16.97
C ASP A 56 -11.44 0.41 -15.94
N MET A 57 -10.23 0.85 -15.58
CA MET A 57 -9.93 1.89 -14.60
C MET A 57 -10.26 1.56 -13.13
N ASP A 58 -10.80 0.38 -12.86
CA ASP A 58 -10.89 -0.19 -11.52
C ASP A 58 -9.54 -0.71 -11.02
N TYR A 59 -9.51 -1.23 -9.79
CA TYR A 59 -8.31 -1.73 -9.14
C TYR A 59 -8.50 -3.15 -8.61
N ASP A 60 -7.50 -3.99 -8.84
CA ASP A 60 -7.38 -5.28 -8.16
C ASP A 60 -6.51 -5.10 -6.91
N ILE A 61 -7.01 -5.54 -5.76
CA ILE A 61 -6.26 -5.56 -4.50
C ILE A 61 -5.52 -6.88 -4.41
N MET A 62 -4.21 -6.79 -4.24
CA MET A 62 -3.30 -7.93 -4.20
C MET A 62 -2.40 -7.84 -2.98
N VAL A 63 -1.93 -9.00 -2.52
CA VAL A 63 -0.76 -9.12 -1.66
C VAL A 63 0.41 -9.61 -2.49
N LYS A 64 1.56 -8.95 -2.36
CA LYS A 64 2.86 -9.52 -2.73
C LYS A 64 3.49 -10.08 -1.46
N TYR A 65 4.02 -11.29 -1.49
CA TYR A 65 4.73 -11.90 -0.36
C TYR A 65 6.04 -12.53 -0.83
N TRP A 66 7.04 -12.55 0.06
CA TRP A 66 8.32 -13.20 -0.18
C TRP A 66 9.04 -13.59 1.11
N TYR A 67 9.60 -14.80 1.11
CA TYR A 67 10.50 -15.33 2.12
C TYR A 67 11.80 -15.78 1.43
N GLY A 68 12.83 -14.94 1.53
CA GLY A 68 14.07 -15.12 0.76
C GLY A 68 13.78 -15.27 -0.75
N SER A 69 14.51 -16.17 -1.40
CA SER A 69 14.25 -16.61 -2.79
C SER A 69 13.50 -17.93 -2.88
N SER A 70 13.06 -18.50 -1.75
CA SER A 70 12.52 -19.87 -1.68
C SER A 70 11.01 -19.91 -1.86
N ASP A 71 10.30 -18.87 -1.41
CA ASP A 71 8.85 -18.78 -1.54
C ASP A 71 8.44 -17.31 -1.74
N GLU A 72 8.07 -16.96 -2.97
CA GLU A 72 7.55 -15.65 -3.33
C GLU A 72 6.35 -15.77 -4.26
N GLY A 73 5.44 -14.80 -4.14
CA GLY A 73 4.23 -14.83 -4.94
C GLY A 73 3.38 -13.59 -4.81
N LYS A 74 2.26 -13.64 -5.53
CA LYS A 74 1.21 -12.64 -5.50
C LYS A 74 -0.13 -13.33 -5.46
N ALA A 75 -1.01 -12.88 -4.59
CA ALA A 75 -2.37 -13.38 -4.51
C ALA A 75 -3.35 -12.21 -4.54
N MET A 76 -4.49 -12.43 -5.19
CA MET A 76 -5.57 -11.44 -5.27
C MET A 76 -6.47 -11.58 -4.04
N ILE A 77 -6.86 -10.45 -3.46
CA ILE A 77 -7.74 -10.34 -2.29
C ILE A 77 -9.12 -9.86 -2.73
N ARG A 78 -9.17 -8.86 -3.61
CA ARG A 78 -10.39 -8.31 -4.20
C ARG A 78 -10.13 -7.92 -5.65
N CYS A 79 -11.14 -8.03 -6.50
CA CYS A 79 -11.10 -7.59 -7.89
C CYS A 79 -12.00 -6.38 -8.12
N SER A 80 -11.67 -5.58 -9.13
CA SER A 80 -12.51 -4.49 -9.66
C SER A 80 -13.08 -3.52 -8.61
N VAL A 81 -12.24 -2.98 -7.72
CA VAL A 81 -12.66 -1.95 -6.75
C VAL A 81 -12.41 -0.53 -7.29
N PRO A 82 -13.29 0.44 -7.02
CA PRO A 82 -13.05 1.84 -7.37
C PRO A 82 -11.81 2.42 -6.69
N LEU A 83 -11.21 3.46 -7.29
CA LEU A 83 -10.01 4.11 -6.75
C LEU A 83 -10.17 4.57 -5.28
N ALA A 84 -11.33 5.13 -4.91
CA ALA A 84 -11.58 5.61 -3.56
C ALA A 84 -11.53 4.47 -2.52
N GLU A 85 -12.20 3.34 -2.82
CA GLU A 85 -12.16 2.15 -1.97
C GLU A 85 -10.75 1.54 -1.94
N ALA A 86 -10.07 1.45 -3.09
CA ALA A 86 -8.70 0.98 -3.15
C ALA A 86 -7.79 1.82 -2.24
N MET A 87 -7.89 3.14 -2.29
CA MET A 87 -7.12 4.06 -1.45
C MET A 87 -7.41 3.83 0.03
N GLU A 88 -8.68 3.65 0.41
CA GLU A 88 -9.08 3.38 1.79
C GLU A 88 -8.51 2.06 2.31
N ILE A 89 -8.66 0.97 1.54
CA ILE A 89 -8.13 -0.35 1.88
C ILE A 89 -6.62 -0.27 2.07
N ILE A 90 -5.88 0.25 1.08
CA ILE A 90 -4.42 0.31 1.14
C ILE A 90 -3.95 1.21 2.29
N ARG A 91 -4.65 2.33 2.54
CA ARG A 91 -4.35 3.22 3.67
C ARG A 91 -4.55 2.53 5.01
N SER A 92 -5.59 1.71 5.16
CA SER A 92 -5.80 0.98 6.41
C SER A 92 -4.63 0.05 6.77
N TYR A 93 -3.99 -0.58 5.77
CA TYR A 93 -2.79 -1.40 5.97
C TYR A 93 -1.54 -0.55 6.25
N ASP A 94 -1.39 0.58 5.54
CA ASP A 94 -0.31 1.55 5.80
C ASP A 94 -0.35 2.10 7.23
N ASP A 95 -1.55 2.43 7.71
CA ASP A 95 -1.78 2.99 9.04
C ASP A 95 -1.55 1.93 10.14
N LYS A 96 -2.02 0.69 9.94
CA LYS A 96 -1.74 -0.44 10.85
C LYS A 96 -0.25 -0.71 10.99
N GLU A 97 0.49 -0.72 9.89
CA GLU A 97 1.94 -0.98 9.92
C GLU A 97 2.70 0.23 10.52
N THR A 98 2.30 1.46 10.19
CA THR A 98 2.84 2.66 10.82
C THR A 98 2.66 2.60 12.33
N TYR A 99 1.43 2.32 12.79
CA TYR A 99 1.10 2.16 14.20
C TYR A 99 1.93 1.05 14.86
N ARG A 100 2.03 -0.13 14.23
CA ARG A 100 2.81 -1.26 14.76
C ARG A 100 4.27 -0.88 15.01
N ARG A 101 4.89 -0.06 14.15
CA ARG A 101 6.28 0.38 14.30
C ARG A 101 6.48 1.38 15.44
N VAL A 102 5.47 2.18 15.76
CA VAL A 102 5.54 3.22 16.81
C VAL A 102 4.83 2.85 18.11
N ARG A 103 4.12 1.72 18.16
CA ARG A 103 3.21 1.35 19.27
C ARG A 103 3.87 1.33 20.65
N HIS A 104 5.17 1.03 20.69
CA HIS A 104 5.95 0.90 21.93
C HIS A 104 6.67 2.20 22.31
N MET A 105 6.43 3.30 21.59
CA MET A 105 7.09 4.58 21.80
C MET A 105 6.14 5.61 22.44
N PRO A 106 6.66 6.56 23.23
CA PRO A 106 5.90 7.71 23.71
C PRO A 106 5.32 8.52 22.54
N LYS A 107 4.10 9.05 22.70
CA LYS A 107 3.41 9.83 21.65
C LYS A 107 4.20 11.07 21.21
N SER A 108 4.99 11.68 22.10
CA SER A 108 5.86 12.82 21.78
C SER A 108 6.88 12.49 20.70
N ASP A 109 7.32 11.23 20.63
CA ASP A 109 8.44 10.81 19.79
C ASP A 109 7.96 10.28 18.43
N HIS A 110 6.65 9.98 18.30
CA HIS A 110 6.05 9.45 17.08
C HIS A 110 6.38 10.30 15.84
N PRO A 111 6.22 11.65 15.83
CA PRO A 111 6.45 12.45 14.64
C PRO A 111 7.92 12.41 14.19
N ALA A 112 8.85 12.45 15.15
CA ALA A 112 10.28 12.40 14.86
C ALA A 112 10.69 11.01 14.33
N PHE A 113 10.14 9.94 14.91
CA PHE A 113 10.40 8.58 14.48
C PHE A 113 9.83 8.28 13.09
N GLU A 114 8.58 8.66 12.84
CA GLU A 114 7.94 8.49 11.53
C GLU A 114 8.77 9.15 10.42
N LYS A 115 9.15 10.42 10.63
CA LYS A 115 9.95 11.18 9.67
C LYS A 115 11.32 10.54 9.40
N ARG A 116 11.96 9.97 10.41
CA ARG A 116 13.32 9.41 10.31
C ARG A 116 13.36 7.97 9.78
N PHE A 117 12.36 7.15 10.09
CA PHE A 117 12.44 5.70 9.87
C PHE A 117 11.26 5.13 9.06
N VAL A 118 10.07 5.72 9.15
CA VAL A 118 8.88 5.22 8.44
C VAL A 118 8.75 5.84 7.06
N ASP A 119 8.85 7.17 6.98
CA ASP A 119 8.74 7.91 5.71
C ASP A 119 9.78 7.51 4.66
N PRO A 120 11.04 7.22 5.00
CA PRO A 120 12.01 6.71 4.04
C PRO A 120 11.65 5.31 3.50
N ALA A 121 10.96 4.48 4.28
CA ALA A 121 10.52 3.16 3.85
C ALA A 121 9.31 3.22 2.90
N ARG A 122 8.59 4.36 2.85
CA ARG A 122 7.46 4.56 1.91
C ARG A 122 8.00 4.69 0.49
N GLN A 123 7.59 3.78 -0.39
CA GLN A 123 7.94 3.80 -1.82
C GLN A 123 7.20 4.93 -2.57
N ARG A 124 7.57 5.18 -3.84
CA ARG A 124 6.96 6.25 -4.67
C ARG A 124 5.45 6.06 -4.89
N ASN A 125 5.01 4.81 -5.00
CA ASN A 125 3.61 4.41 -5.14
C ASN A 125 2.88 4.26 -3.80
N ASN A 126 3.48 4.67 -2.68
CA ASN A 126 2.81 4.61 -1.39
C ASN A 126 1.52 5.45 -1.40
N VAL A 127 0.48 4.92 -0.77
CA VAL A 127 -0.86 5.51 -0.71
C VAL A 127 -0.87 6.97 -0.28
N ARG A 128 -0.07 7.38 0.72
CA ARG A 128 -0.04 8.76 1.21
C ARG A 128 0.55 9.72 0.17
N ARG A 129 1.62 9.30 -0.53
CA ARG A 129 2.24 10.08 -1.60
C ARG A 129 1.36 10.14 -2.85
N VAL A 130 0.62 9.07 -3.14
CA VAL A 130 -0.39 9.06 -4.21
C VAL A 130 -1.51 10.03 -3.86
N GLN A 131 -2.06 9.96 -2.65
CA GLN A 131 -3.15 10.83 -2.20
C GLN A 131 -2.77 12.30 -2.28
N GLN A 132 -1.59 12.68 -1.75
CA GLN A 132 -1.08 14.05 -1.84
C GLN A 132 -1.01 14.56 -3.28
N ARG A 133 -0.54 13.74 -4.22
CA ARG A 133 -0.50 14.11 -5.64
C ARG A 133 -1.89 14.31 -6.23
N LEU A 134 -2.84 13.43 -5.90
CA LEU A 134 -4.22 13.54 -6.40
C LEU A 134 -4.91 14.79 -5.83
N THR A 135 -4.70 15.11 -4.55
CA THR A 135 -5.25 16.31 -3.91
C THR A 135 -4.66 17.60 -4.50
N VAL A 136 -3.35 17.65 -4.75
CA VAL A 136 -2.68 18.81 -5.37
C VAL A 136 -3.15 19.00 -6.83
N SER A 137 -3.41 17.92 -7.55
CA SER A 137 -3.93 17.96 -8.93
C SER A 137 -5.42 18.34 -9.00
N ASN A 138 -6.15 18.34 -7.88
CA ASN A 138 -7.56 18.77 -7.82
C ASN A 138 -7.85 19.58 -6.55
N PRO A 139 -7.32 20.82 -6.43
CA PRO A 139 -7.42 21.62 -5.20
C PRO A 139 -8.84 22.12 -4.88
N ARG A 140 -9.83 21.83 -5.74
CA ARG A 140 -11.23 22.27 -5.60
C ARG A 140 -12.24 21.12 -5.48
N GLY A 141 -11.81 19.86 -5.41
CA GLY A 141 -12.73 18.72 -5.47
C GLY A 141 -12.57 17.72 -4.34
N HIS A 142 -13.21 18.01 -3.21
CA HIS A 142 -13.83 17.06 -2.29
C HIS A 142 -15.09 17.71 -1.72
#